data_AF-A0A8T2N700-F1
#
_entry.id   AF-A0A8T2N700-F1
#
_cell.length_a   1.000
_cell.length_b   1.000
_cell.length_c   1.000
_cell.angle_alpha   90.00
_cell.angle_beta   90.00
_cell.angle_gamma   90.00
#
_symmetry.space_group_name_H-M   'P 1'
#
loop_
_entity.id
_entity.type
_entity.pdbx_description
1 polymer ?
#
loop_
_entity_poly.entity_id
_entity_poly.type
_entity_poly.pdbx_seq_one_letter_code
_entity_poly.pdbx_strand_id
1 'polypeptide(L)'
;MKNQGAPPEMGTQLREAGWEAVMEKKNFWLDTEYRKKWDALVIKLEVVDRDINTGSEIIHWATYFPYPLYSRDYVYVRRYDVDLEKNLMVLVSRAVEHPSIPESQDFVRVHSYQSKMVIRPHKSFDENGFDYLLTYSDDPQTVFPRYCVSWMVSSGMPDFLEKLHTAALRAKSQEVGMQDYIGVIKTSDKTPQPNQDRLGGDSARTGGSGQMYA
;
A
#
# COMPACT_ATOMS: atom_id res chain seq x y z
N MET A 1 -46.08 26.88 -14.76
CA MET A 1 -44.95 27.01 -15.72
C MET A 1 -43.67 26.56 -15.02
N LYS A 2 -42.80 25.93 -15.80
CA LYS A 2 -41.78 24.94 -15.43
C LYS A 2 -40.78 25.40 -14.34
N ASN A 3 -40.50 24.47 -13.42
CA ASN A 3 -39.25 24.37 -12.68
C ASN A 3 -38.05 24.44 -13.65
N GLN A 4 -37.11 25.33 -13.39
CA GLN A 4 -35.71 25.24 -13.84
C GLN A 4 -34.94 25.02 -12.54
N GLY A 5 -34.48 23.82 -12.22
CA GLY A 5 -33.46 23.10 -12.97
C GLY A 5 -32.11 23.46 -12.34
N ALA A 6 -31.83 22.90 -11.16
CA ALA A 6 -30.49 22.96 -10.59
C ALA A 6 -29.52 22.16 -11.46
N PRO A 7 -28.24 22.57 -11.57
CA PRO A 7 -27.20 21.60 -11.86
C PRO A 7 -26.16 21.58 -10.73
N PRO A 8 -26.13 20.53 -9.90
CA PRO A 8 -24.94 20.16 -9.14
C PRO A 8 -24.41 18.82 -9.66
N GLU A 9 -24.15 18.71 -10.96
CA GLU A 9 -23.56 17.49 -11.54
C GLU A 9 -22.11 17.72 -12.01
N MET A 10 -21.75 18.96 -12.38
CA MET A 10 -20.41 19.29 -12.88
C MET A 10 -19.32 19.23 -11.79
N GLY A 11 -19.67 19.51 -10.52
CA GLY A 11 -18.74 19.47 -9.40
C GLY A 11 -18.42 18.05 -8.91
N THR A 12 -19.35 17.10 -9.07
CA THR A 12 -19.18 15.71 -8.64
C THR A 12 -18.26 14.96 -9.60
N GLN A 13 -18.42 15.19 -10.90
CA GLN A 13 -17.66 14.51 -11.95
C GLN A 13 -16.17 14.93 -11.97
N LEU A 14 -15.88 16.21 -11.74
CA LEU A 14 -14.50 16.71 -11.59
C LEU A 14 -13.83 16.18 -10.31
N ARG A 15 -14.60 15.99 -9.24
CA ARG A 15 -14.11 15.41 -7.99
C ARG A 15 -13.81 13.92 -8.14
N GLU A 16 -14.65 13.16 -8.85
CA GLU A 16 -14.42 11.75 -9.17
C GLU A 16 -13.17 11.55 -10.04
N ALA A 17 -12.99 12.36 -11.09
CA ALA A 17 -11.80 12.29 -11.94
C ALA A 17 -10.50 12.59 -11.16
N GLY A 18 -10.53 13.61 -10.28
CA GLY A 18 -9.41 13.90 -9.39
C GLY A 18 -9.10 12.76 -8.42
N TRP A 19 -10.13 12.08 -7.91
CA TRP A 19 -9.97 10.92 -7.03
C TRP A 19 -9.38 9.70 -7.73
N GLU A 20 -9.81 9.38 -8.95
CA GLU A 20 -9.23 8.28 -9.72
C GLU A 20 -7.73 8.51 -9.97
N ALA A 21 -7.33 9.73 -10.29
CA ALA A 21 -5.93 10.05 -10.51
C ALA A 21 -5.09 10.03 -9.21
N VAL A 22 -5.67 10.46 -8.09
CA VAL A 22 -5.08 10.25 -6.75
C VAL A 22 -4.86 8.75 -6.51
N MET A 23 -5.86 7.92 -6.83
CA MET A 23 -5.78 6.47 -6.67
C MET A 23 -4.76 5.83 -7.61
N GLU A 24 -4.61 6.31 -8.85
CA GLU A 24 -3.58 5.83 -9.78
C GLU A 24 -2.18 6.11 -9.22
N LYS A 25 -1.89 7.35 -8.80
CA LYS A 25 -0.59 7.69 -8.22
C LYS A 25 -0.35 6.92 -6.93
N LYS A 26 -1.39 6.77 -6.10
CA LYS A 26 -1.34 5.91 -4.92
C LYS A 26 -0.95 4.49 -5.31
N ASN A 27 -1.64 3.89 -6.28
CA ASN A 27 -1.42 2.52 -6.69
C ASN A 27 0.00 2.34 -7.22
N PHE A 28 0.53 3.24 -8.05
CA PHE A 28 1.92 3.14 -8.51
C PHE A 28 2.92 3.01 -7.34
N TRP A 29 2.73 3.76 -6.25
CA TRP A 29 3.62 3.74 -5.09
C TRP A 29 3.31 2.64 -4.06
N LEU A 30 2.05 2.22 -3.96
CA LEU A 30 1.58 1.27 -2.96
C LEU A 30 1.39 -0.16 -3.47
N ASP A 31 1.30 -0.35 -4.79
CA ASP A 31 1.04 -1.64 -5.44
C ASP A 31 2.26 -2.55 -5.29
N THR A 32 2.07 -3.54 -4.44
CA THR A 32 3.06 -4.55 -4.11
C THR A 32 3.32 -5.50 -5.29
N GLU A 33 2.30 -5.79 -6.10
CA GLU A 33 2.39 -6.72 -7.23
C GLU A 33 3.04 -6.07 -8.45
N TYR A 34 2.76 -4.80 -8.71
CA TYR A 34 3.47 -4.05 -9.73
C TYR A 34 4.95 -3.91 -9.39
N ARG A 35 5.27 -3.61 -8.12
CA ARG A 35 6.66 -3.45 -7.68
C ARG A 35 7.48 -4.73 -7.78
N LYS A 36 6.89 -5.89 -7.48
CA LYS A 36 7.53 -7.21 -7.70
C LYS A 36 7.95 -7.45 -9.16
N LYS A 37 7.24 -6.86 -10.14
CA LYS A 37 7.51 -7.10 -11.57
C LYS A 37 8.74 -6.33 -12.08
N TRP A 38 9.01 -5.14 -11.54
CA TRP A 38 10.08 -4.28 -12.06
C TRP A 38 11.27 -4.13 -11.10
N ASP A 39 11.08 -4.35 -9.79
CA ASP A 39 12.14 -4.27 -8.78
C ASP A 39 12.77 -5.65 -8.54
N ALA A 40 13.90 -5.89 -9.20
CA ALA A 40 14.62 -7.17 -9.15
C ALA A 40 15.21 -7.49 -7.77
N LEU A 41 15.26 -6.52 -6.85
CA LEU A 41 15.73 -6.75 -5.47
C LEU A 41 14.62 -7.28 -4.56
N VAL A 42 13.35 -7.16 -4.95
CA VAL A 42 12.23 -7.64 -4.14
C VAL A 42 12.16 -9.17 -4.17
N ILE A 43 12.30 -9.78 -3.00
CA ILE A 43 12.05 -11.22 -2.78
C ILE A 43 10.57 -11.43 -2.45
N LYS A 44 10.04 -10.59 -1.57
CA LYS A 44 8.68 -10.66 -1.07
C LYS A 44 8.16 -9.26 -0.79
N LEU A 45 6.90 -8.96 -1.13
CA LEU A 45 6.27 -7.69 -0.78
C LEU A 45 4.75 -7.93 -0.69
N GLU A 46 4.20 -7.95 0.52
CA GLU A 46 2.82 -8.37 0.74
C GLU A 46 2.15 -7.52 1.82
N VAL A 47 0.87 -7.22 1.62
CA VAL A 47 0.00 -6.67 2.66
C VAL A 47 -0.45 -7.83 3.54
N VAL A 48 -0.06 -7.82 4.80
CA VAL A 48 -0.35 -8.88 5.77
C VAL A 48 -1.61 -8.61 6.56
N ASP A 49 -1.87 -7.34 6.89
CA ASP A 49 -3.09 -6.93 7.58
C ASP A 49 -3.49 -5.52 7.13
N ARG A 50 -4.78 -5.21 7.23
CA ARG A 50 -5.33 -3.90 6.91
C ARG A 50 -6.39 -3.51 7.93
N ASP A 51 -6.15 -2.42 8.63
CA ASP A 51 -7.15 -1.79 9.47
C ASP A 51 -8.01 -0.84 8.64
N ILE A 52 -9.25 -1.26 8.39
CA ILE A 52 -10.24 -0.52 7.58
C ILE A 52 -10.60 0.82 8.23
N ASN A 53 -10.60 0.90 9.57
CA ASN A 53 -11.03 2.11 10.27
C ASN A 53 -9.99 3.23 10.15
N THR A 54 -8.71 2.88 10.15
CA THR A 54 -7.61 3.86 10.10
C THR A 54 -6.99 3.99 8.72
N GLY A 55 -7.25 3.04 7.80
CA GLY A 55 -6.58 2.94 6.50
C GLY A 55 -5.12 2.51 6.61
N SER A 56 -4.71 1.94 7.75
CA SER A 56 -3.35 1.48 7.98
C SER A 56 -3.15 0.07 7.42
N GLU A 57 -1.98 -0.17 6.83
CA GLU A 57 -1.60 -1.46 6.26
C GLU A 57 -0.33 -1.97 6.95
N ILE A 58 -0.31 -3.25 7.30
CA ILE A 58 0.90 -3.95 7.73
C ILE A 58 1.52 -4.61 6.50
N ILE A 59 2.77 -4.27 6.21
CA ILE A 59 3.51 -4.77 5.05
C ILE A 59 4.65 -5.67 5.52
N HIS A 60 4.79 -6.82 4.86
CA HIS A 60 6.00 -7.64 4.90
C HIS A 60 6.79 -7.45 3.62
N TRP A 61 7.99 -6.89 3.71
CA TRP A 61 8.89 -6.69 2.58
C TRP A 61 10.20 -7.43 2.84
N ALA A 62 10.59 -8.34 1.95
CA ALA A 62 11.91 -8.97 1.92
C ALA A 62 12.65 -8.57 0.65
N THR A 63 13.95 -8.28 0.79
CA THR A 63 14.79 -7.74 -0.29
C THR A 63 16.19 -8.33 -0.29
N TYR A 64 16.74 -8.53 -1.47
CA TYR A 64 18.12 -8.94 -1.66
C TYR A 64 19.08 -7.86 -1.22
N PHE A 65 20.13 -8.27 -0.52
CA PHE A 65 21.29 -7.43 -0.23
C PHE A 65 22.49 -7.90 -1.06
N PRO A 66 23.44 -7.01 -1.36
CA PRO A 66 24.60 -7.37 -2.15
C PRO A 66 25.45 -8.43 -1.44
N TYR A 67 25.81 -9.50 -2.17
CA TYR A 67 26.67 -10.57 -1.66
C TYR A 67 27.98 -9.99 -1.06
N PRO A 68 28.46 -10.50 0.09
CA PRO A 68 28.00 -11.69 0.85
C PRO A 68 26.99 -11.38 1.96
N LEU A 69 26.32 -10.24 1.92
CA LEU A 69 25.36 -9.85 2.96
C LEU A 69 24.05 -10.65 2.81
N TYR A 70 23.52 -11.16 3.92
CA TYR A 70 22.22 -11.85 3.96
C TYR A 70 21.07 -10.94 3.53
N SER A 71 20.01 -11.49 2.94
CA SER A 71 18.82 -10.70 2.61
C SER A 71 18.15 -10.12 3.87
N ARG A 72 17.41 -9.02 3.72
CA ARG A 72 16.70 -8.36 4.82
C ARG A 72 15.21 -8.54 4.67
N ASP A 73 14.50 -8.60 5.80
CA ASP A 73 13.06 -8.40 5.83
C ASP A 73 12.67 -7.25 6.75
N TYR A 74 11.55 -6.63 6.41
CA TYR A 74 10.95 -5.49 7.09
C TYR A 74 9.49 -5.83 7.36
N VAL A 75 9.05 -5.56 8.58
CA VAL A 75 7.64 -5.52 8.94
C VAL A 75 7.33 -4.10 9.37
N TYR A 76 6.44 -3.43 8.64
CA TYR A 76 6.13 -2.04 8.91
C TYR A 76 4.65 -1.74 8.71
N VAL A 77 4.13 -0.82 9.53
CA VAL A 77 2.83 -0.21 9.27
C VAL A 77 3.03 0.98 8.35
N ARG A 78 2.13 1.14 7.39
CA ARG A 78 2.10 2.24 6.44
C ARG A 78 0.71 2.86 6.40
N ARG A 79 0.66 4.19 6.31
CA ARG A 79 -0.57 4.95 6.10
C ARG A 79 -0.30 6.11 5.15
N TYR A 80 -1.30 6.46 4.35
CA TYR A 80 -1.27 7.64 3.50
C TYR A 80 -2.35 8.64 3.89
N ASP A 81 -2.12 9.89 3.52
CA ASP A 81 -3.08 10.99 3.61
C ASP A 81 -2.99 11.85 2.35
N VAL A 82 -4.13 12.40 1.91
CA VAL A 82 -4.23 13.23 0.71
C VAL A 82 -4.86 14.56 1.09
N ASP A 83 -4.08 15.62 0.97
CA ASP A 83 -4.50 17.00 1.13
C ASP A 83 -4.79 17.59 -0.26
N LEU A 84 -6.07 17.61 -0.64
CA LEU A 84 -6.51 18.14 -1.93
C LEU A 84 -6.35 19.66 -2.03
N GLU A 85 -6.42 20.38 -0.92
CA GLU A 85 -6.27 21.85 -0.90
C GLU A 85 -4.82 22.25 -1.16
N LYS A 86 -3.87 21.50 -0.58
CA LYS A 86 -2.43 21.71 -0.81
C LYS A 86 -1.88 20.94 -2.02
N ASN A 87 -2.72 20.15 -2.69
CA ASN A 87 -2.33 19.25 -3.77
C ASN A 87 -1.13 18.38 -3.36
N LEU A 88 -1.28 17.64 -2.26
CA LEU A 88 -0.20 16.89 -1.61
C LEU A 88 -0.69 15.50 -1.20
N MET A 89 0.13 14.48 -1.44
CA MET A 89 -0.04 13.17 -0.85
C MET A 89 1.17 12.87 0.04
N VAL A 90 0.91 12.37 1.24
CA VAL A 90 1.95 11.97 2.19
C VAL A 90 1.77 10.50 2.53
N LEU A 91 2.85 9.74 2.48
CA LEU A 91 2.92 8.34 2.88
C LEU A 91 3.92 8.23 4.02
N VAL A 92 3.51 7.64 5.14
CA VAL A 92 4.37 7.43 6.30
C VAL A 92 4.43 5.94 6.60
N SER A 93 5.64 5.43 6.81
CA SER A 93 5.87 4.06 7.23
C SER A 93 6.76 4.01 8.46
N ARG A 94 6.49 3.07 9.37
CA ARG A 94 7.34 2.78 10.54
C ARG A 94 7.38 1.28 10.81
N ALA A 95 8.54 0.78 11.21
CA ALA A 95 8.69 -0.60 11.65
C ALA A 95 7.73 -0.94 12.79
N VAL A 96 7.22 -2.16 12.75
CA VAL A 96 6.36 -2.76 13.79
C VAL A 96 6.63 -4.25 13.87
N GLU A 97 6.28 -4.85 15.00
CA GLU A 97 6.21 -6.31 15.12
C GLU A 97 4.79 -6.79 14.79
N HIS A 98 4.67 -7.99 14.23
CA HIS A 98 3.38 -8.59 13.93
C HIS A 98 3.43 -10.11 14.20
N PRO A 99 2.48 -10.67 14.98
CA PRO A 99 2.56 -12.06 15.44
C PRO A 99 2.49 -13.10 14.32
N SER A 100 1.88 -12.77 13.17
CA SER A 100 1.86 -13.67 12.00
C SER A 100 3.15 -13.67 11.18
N ILE A 101 4.13 -12.82 11.51
CA ILE A 101 5.40 -12.68 10.81
C ILE A 101 6.57 -12.73 11.82
N PRO A 102 6.75 -13.87 12.52
CA PRO A 102 7.89 -14.02 13.41
C PRO A 102 9.20 -13.96 12.61
N GLU A 103 10.28 -13.64 13.30
CA GLU A 103 11.62 -13.68 12.69
C GLU A 103 12.02 -15.10 12.33
N SER A 104 12.70 -15.26 11.20
CA SER A 104 13.31 -16.52 10.77
C SER A 104 14.82 -16.34 10.54
N GLN A 105 15.53 -17.45 10.33
CA GLN A 105 16.95 -17.41 9.99
C GLN A 105 17.21 -17.10 8.51
N ASP A 106 16.16 -16.99 7.70
CA ASP A 106 16.28 -16.76 6.25
C ASP A 106 16.65 -15.30 5.93
N PHE A 107 16.27 -14.38 6.82
CA PHE A 107 16.45 -12.94 6.67
C PHE A 107 16.98 -12.31 7.94
N VAL A 108 17.72 -11.21 7.79
CA VAL A 108 18.03 -10.31 8.90
C VAL A 108 16.88 -9.30 9.03
N ARG A 109 16.12 -9.38 10.13
CA ARG A 109 15.02 -8.45 10.42
C ARG A 109 15.50 -7.04 10.66
N VAL A 110 14.92 -6.07 9.99
CA VAL A 110 15.18 -4.65 10.24
C VAL A 110 14.13 -4.07 11.18
N HIS A 111 14.53 -3.82 12.43
CA HIS A 111 13.64 -3.27 13.46
C HIS A 111 13.54 -1.75 13.45
N SER A 112 14.62 -1.09 13.05
CA SER A 112 14.67 0.36 12.96
C SER A 112 14.43 0.74 11.51
N TYR A 113 13.18 0.98 11.14
CA TYR A 113 12.82 1.50 9.83
C TYR A 113 11.76 2.59 9.96
N GLN A 114 11.98 3.71 9.28
CA GLN A 114 10.96 4.73 9.07
C GLN A 114 11.14 5.37 7.70
N SER A 115 10.03 5.72 7.08
CA SER A 115 10.04 6.47 5.84
C SER A 115 8.89 7.47 5.77
N LYS A 116 9.15 8.58 5.08
CA LYS A 116 8.18 9.60 4.73
C LYS A 116 8.35 9.91 3.26
N MET A 117 7.29 9.70 2.50
CA MET A 117 7.24 10.07 1.11
C MET A 117 6.21 11.19 0.94
N VAL A 118 6.63 12.26 0.29
CA VAL A 118 5.77 13.38 -0.06
C VAL A 118 5.69 13.43 -1.57
N ILE A 119 4.49 13.44 -2.11
CA ILE A 119 4.22 13.50 -3.54
C ILE A 119 3.40 14.77 -3.79
N ARG A 120 3.89 15.60 -4.71
CA ARG A 120 3.25 16.86 -5.09
C ARG A 120 3.06 16.89 -6.61
N PRO A 121 1.84 16.75 -7.12
CA PRO A 121 1.57 16.98 -8.53
C PRO A 121 1.88 18.42 -8.92
N HIS A 122 2.32 18.64 -10.16
CA HIS A 122 2.72 19.99 -10.62
C HIS A 122 1.56 20.97 -10.69
N LYS A 123 0.35 20.48 -10.97
CA LYS A 123 -0.87 21.28 -11.07
C LYS A 123 -2.03 20.64 -10.33
N SER A 124 -2.39 19.42 -10.72
CA SER A 124 -3.46 18.61 -10.12
C SER A 124 -3.11 17.13 -10.21
N PHE A 125 -3.84 16.28 -9.48
CA PHE A 125 -3.57 14.84 -9.46
C PHE A 125 -3.88 14.15 -10.80
N ASP A 126 -4.81 14.68 -11.59
CA ASP A 126 -5.20 14.18 -12.92
C ASP A 126 -4.22 14.58 -14.04
N GLU A 127 -3.36 15.56 -13.82
CA GLU A 127 -2.34 15.94 -14.78
C GLU A 127 -1.05 15.12 -14.63
N ASN A 128 -0.28 15.09 -15.74
CA ASN A 128 1.00 14.41 -15.80
C ASN A 128 2.08 15.19 -15.05
N GLY A 129 2.99 14.46 -14.41
CA GLY A 129 4.13 15.02 -13.70
C GLY A 129 3.83 15.27 -12.23
N PHE A 130 4.76 14.82 -11.39
CA PHE A 130 4.76 15.11 -9.97
C PHE A 130 6.20 15.17 -9.48
N ASP A 131 6.42 15.99 -8.47
CA ASP A 131 7.64 15.95 -7.69
C ASP A 131 7.42 14.99 -6.53
N TYR A 132 8.46 14.26 -6.14
CA TYR A 132 8.41 13.43 -4.96
C TYR A 132 9.70 13.56 -4.14
N LEU A 133 9.53 13.49 -2.82
CA LEU A 133 10.62 13.46 -1.85
C LEU A 133 10.41 12.25 -0.96
N LEU A 134 11.36 11.30 -1.02
CA LEU A 134 11.43 10.17 -0.10
C LEU A 134 12.55 10.41 0.90
N THR A 135 12.21 10.52 2.18
CA THR A 135 13.17 10.48 3.29
C THR A 135 12.97 9.18 4.04
N TYR A 136 14.02 8.38 4.17
CA TYR A 136 13.98 7.14 4.94
C TYR A 136 15.25 6.98 5.76
N SER A 137 15.14 6.20 6.83
CA SER A 137 16.28 5.76 7.63
C SER A 137 16.04 4.33 8.07
N ASP A 138 17.06 3.49 7.96
CA ASP A 138 17.06 2.16 8.52
C ASP A 138 18.39 1.77 9.20
N ASP A 139 18.32 0.78 10.09
CA ASP A 139 19.48 0.07 10.59
C ASP A 139 19.48 -1.37 10.03
N PRO A 140 20.25 -1.64 8.97
CA PRO A 140 20.31 -2.97 8.35
C PRO A 140 21.14 -3.99 9.15
N GLN A 141 21.54 -3.64 10.38
CA GLN A 141 22.34 -4.45 11.29
C GLN A 141 23.67 -4.92 10.69
N THR A 142 24.28 -4.07 9.87
CA THR A 142 25.57 -4.40 9.23
C THR A 142 26.40 -3.16 8.98
N VAL A 143 27.72 -3.33 9.05
CA VAL A 143 28.66 -2.38 8.47
C VAL A 143 28.86 -2.78 7.02
N PHE A 144 28.55 -1.90 6.09
CA PHE A 144 28.76 -2.18 4.67
C PHE A 144 30.26 -2.13 4.33
N PRO A 145 30.80 -3.19 3.71
CA PRO A 145 32.11 -3.11 3.10
C PRO A 145 32.16 -1.97 2.06
N ARG A 146 33.32 -1.30 1.94
CA ARG A 146 33.47 -0.13 1.06
C ARG A 146 33.07 -0.40 -0.39
N TYR A 147 33.32 -1.62 -0.89
CA TYR A 147 32.94 -1.98 -2.25
C TYR A 147 31.42 -2.04 -2.44
N CYS A 148 30.65 -2.48 -1.44
CA CYS A 148 29.18 -2.49 -1.50
C CYS A 148 28.65 -1.06 -1.62
N VAL A 149 29.20 -0.14 -0.81
CA VAL A 149 28.84 1.28 -0.86
C VAL A 149 29.19 1.87 -2.22
N SER A 150 30.39 1.58 -2.73
CA SER A 150 30.82 2.04 -4.05
C SER A 150 29.89 1.53 -5.16
N TRP A 151 29.55 0.24 -5.16
CA TRP A 151 28.63 -0.33 -6.15
C TRP A 151 27.22 0.29 -6.06
N MET A 152 26.71 0.50 -4.84
CA MET A 152 25.39 1.11 -4.61
C MET A 152 25.32 2.52 -5.19
N VAL A 153 26.36 3.35 -4.97
CA VAL A 153 26.39 4.73 -5.47
C VAL A 153 26.64 4.79 -6.98
N SER A 154 27.56 3.95 -7.49
CA SER A 154 27.99 4.02 -8.90
C SER A 154 27.06 3.28 -9.87
N SER A 155 26.28 2.29 -9.40
CA SER A 155 25.50 1.43 -10.29
C SER A 155 24.11 1.10 -9.74
N GLY A 156 23.98 0.72 -8.47
CA GLY A 156 22.71 0.28 -7.89
C GLY A 156 21.63 1.37 -7.88
N MET A 157 21.93 2.55 -7.33
CA MET A 157 20.96 3.65 -7.29
C MET A 157 20.59 4.21 -8.68
N PRO A 158 21.55 4.45 -9.60
CA PRO A 158 21.21 4.86 -10.96
C PRO A 158 20.28 3.87 -11.69
N ASP A 159 20.59 2.57 -11.63
CA ASP A 159 19.77 1.51 -12.27
C ASP A 159 18.37 1.44 -11.65
N PHE A 160 18.27 1.55 -10.31
CA PHE A 160 16.98 1.64 -9.63
C PHE A 160 16.15 2.85 -10.11
N LEU A 161 16.77 4.03 -10.22
CA LEU A 161 16.08 5.25 -10.66
C LEU A 161 15.62 5.15 -12.13
N GLU A 162 16.43 4.54 -13.00
CA GLU A 162 16.06 4.29 -14.40
C GLU A 162 14.88 3.31 -14.50
N LYS A 163 14.92 2.21 -13.75
CA LYS A 163 13.83 1.23 -13.68
C LYS A 163 12.55 1.84 -13.12
N LEU A 164 12.66 2.63 -12.05
CA LEU A 164 11.54 3.37 -11.47
C LEU A 164 10.92 4.34 -12.49
N HIS A 165 11.74 5.11 -13.21
CA HIS A 165 11.28 6.02 -14.25
C HIS A 165 10.58 5.26 -15.38
N THR A 166 11.18 4.18 -15.85
CA THR A 166 10.62 3.32 -16.91
C THR A 166 9.30 2.68 -16.48
N ALA A 167 9.21 2.23 -15.22
CA ALA A 167 7.99 1.69 -14.65
C ALA A 167 6.90 2.78 -14.57
N ALA A 168 7.22 3.98 -14.10
CA ALA A 168 6.28 5.11 -14.08
C ALA A 168 5.73 5.44 -15.48
N LEU A 169 6.58 5.44 -16.51
CA LEU A 169 6.15 5.62 -17.90
C LEU A 169 5.24 4.48 -18.39
N ARG A 170 5.53 3.24 -17.99
CA ARG A 170 4.75 2.06 -18.41
C ARG A 170 3.41 1.96 -17.71
N ALA A 171 3.34 2.28 -16.42
CA ALA A 171 2.10 2.32 -15.64
C ALA A 171 1.06 3.26 -16.30
N LYS A 172 1.51 4.33 -16.94
CA LYS A 172 0.66 5.23 -17.74
C LYS A 172 0.17 4.59 -19.05
N SER A 173 0.97 3.72 -19.67
CA SER A 173 0.71 3.16 -21.02
C SER A 173 -0.14 1.89 -21.02
N GLN A 174 -0.14 1.15 -19.92
CA GLN A 174 -0.99 -0.01 -19.73
C GLN A 174 -2.02 0.37 -18.66
N GLU A 175 -3.29 0.43 -19.05
CA GLU A 175 -4.41 0.21 -18.13
C GLU A 175 -4.28 -1.22 -17.56
N VAL A 176 -3.32 -1.45 -16.66
CA VAL A 176 -3.11 -2.75 -16.02
C VAL A 176 -4.30 -2.99 -15.10
N GLY A 177 -5.31 -3.67 -15.63
CA GLY A 177 -6.30 -4.49 -14.91
C GLY A 177 -6.71 -3.98 -13.53
N MET A 178 -7.18 -2.74 -13.45
CA MET A 178 -7.63 -2.04 -12.22
C MET A 178 -8.98 -2.55 -11.66
N GLN A 179 -9.33 -3.82 -11.84
CA GLN A 179 -10.66 -4.33 -11.47
C GLN A 179 -10.77 -4.81 -10.02
N ASP A 180 -9.68 -5.19 -9.36
CA ASP A 180 -9.77 -5.88 -8.07
C ASP A 180 -9.90 -4.93 -6.86
N TYR A 181 -9.46 -3.68 -6.96
CA TYR A 181 -9.52 -2.73 -5.83
C TYR A 181 -10.86 -1.99 -5.71
N ILE A 182 -11.53 -1.71 -6.84
CA ILE A 182 -12.80 -0.97 -6.89
C ILE A 182 -13.96 -1.82 -6.29
N GLY A 183 -13.90 -3.15 -6.41
CA GLY A 183 -14.92 -4.07 -5.90
C GLY A 183 -15.04 -4.09 -4.37
N VAL A 184 -13.94 -3.85 -3.66
CA VAL A 184 -13.90 -3.86 -2.18
C VAL A 184 -14.47 -2.57 -1.60
N ILE A 185 -14.36 -1.43 -2.30
CA ILE A 185 -14.90 -0.15 -1.82
C ILE A 185 -16.40 -0.05 -2.11
N LYS A 186 -16.84 -0.45 -3.32
CA LYS A 186 -18.25 -0.33 -3.74
C LYS A 186 -19.23 -1.20 -2.94
N THR A 187 -18.75 -2.25 -2.27
CA THR A 187 -19.60 -3.11 -1.42
C THR A 187 -19.92 -2.50 -0.06
N SER A 188 -19.22 -1.43 0.37
CA SER A 188 -19.42 -0.79 1.67
C SER A 188 -20.46 0.34 1.71
N ASP A 189 -20.91 0.84 0.55
CA ASP A 189 -21.83 2.00 0.44
C ASP A 189 -23.31 1.63 0.19
N LYS A 190 -23.78 0.49 0.69
CA LYS A 190 -25.23 0.26 0.89
C LYS A 190 -25.56 0.22 2.37
N THR A 191 -26.15 1.33 2.83
CA THR A 191 -26.59 1.68 4.18
C THR A 191 -27.38 0.58 4.93
N PRO A 192 -27.39 0.63 6.28
CA PRO A 192 -27.83 -0.43 7.19
C PRO A 192 -29.29 -0.29 7.64
N GLN A 193 -29.93 -1.41 8.03
CA GLN A 193 -31.17 -1.43 8.83
C GLN A 193 -31.42 -2.84 9.43
N PRO A 194 -32.23 -2.98 10.50
CA PRO A 194 -31.94 -2.55 11.87
C PRO A 194 -32.04 -3.75 12.84
N ASN A 195 -31.49 -3.57 14.05
CA ASN A 195 -31.59 -4.54 15.12
C ASN A 195 -33.03 -4.62 15.67
N GLN A 196 -33.59 -5.82 15.85
CA GLN A 196 -34.79 -6.06 16.64
C GLN A 196 -34.60 -7.33 17.49
N ASP A 197 -34.33 -7.14 18.78
CA ASP A 197 -34.53 -8.14 19.81
C ASP A 197 -36.03 -8.36 20.05
N ARG A 198 -36.48 -9.62 20.10
CA ARG A 198 -37.16 -10.27 21.27
C ARG A 198 -38.03 -11.49 20.90
N LEU A 199 -37.70 -12.58 21.58
CA LEU A 199 -38.57 -13.58 22.24
C LEU A 199 -39.46 -14.53 21.40
N GLY A 200 -39.16 -15.83 21.58
CA GLY A 200 -40.18 -16.85 21.91
C GLY A 200 -40.24 -18.07 20.99
N GLY A 201 -40.09 -19.28 21.58
CA GLY A 201 -40.81 -20.47 21.10
C GLY A 201 -40.00 -21.70 20.69
N ASP A 202 -39.61 -22.48 21.70
CA ASP A 202 -39.70 -23.96 21.80
C ASP A 202 -39.33 -24.94 20.67
N SER A 203 -38.47 -25.87 21.11
CA SER A 203 -38.56 -27.35 20.95
C SER A 203 -38.10 -28.01 19.64
N ALA A 204 -36.98 -28.76 19.70
CA ALA A 204 -36.97 -30.22 19.94
C ALA A 204 -35.69 -30.90 19.40
N ARG A 205 -35.05 -31.72 20.26
CA ARG A 205 -34.44 -33.07 20.04
C ARG A 205 -33.45 -33.23 18.84
N THR A 206 -32.24 -33.77 18.93
CA THR A 206 -31.64 -34.90 19.68
C THR A 206 -30.15 -34.91 19.29
N GLY A 207 -29.18 -34.96 20.20
CA GLY A 207 -28.50 -36.21 20.61
C GLY A 207 -27.23 -36.49 19.79
N GLY A 208 -26.04 -36.40 20.40
CA GLY A 208 -24.78 -36.86 19.78
C GLY A 208 -23.51 -36.27 20.38
N SER A 209 -23.02 -36.90 21.45
CA SER A 209 -21.72 -36.69 22.09
C SER A 209 -20.51 -37.04 21.19
N GLY A 210 -19.39 -36.32 21.35
CA GLY A 210 -18.10 -36.80 20.82
C GLY A 210 -16.98 -35.75 20.83
N GLN A 211 -16.32 -35.58 21.97
CA GLN A 211 -14.95 -35.06 22.08
C GLN A 211 -13.97 -35.94 21.25
N MET A 212 -12.95 -35.34 20.63
CA MET A 212 -11.53 -35.71 20.80
C MET A 212 -10.62 -34.95 19.82
N TYR A 213 -9.47 -34.57 20.34
CA TYR A 213 -8.36 -33.86 19.70
C TYR A 213 -7.63 -34.70 18.64
N ALA A 214 -7.15 -34.02 17.60
CA ALA A 214 -5.80 -34.15 17.03
C ALA A 214 -5.50 -32.90 16.20
#